data_AF-A0A4S8LG87-F1
#
_entry.id   AF-A0A4S8LG87-F1
#
_cell.length_a   1.000
_cell.length_b   1.000
_cell.length_c   1.000
_cell.angle_alpha   90.00
_cell.angle_beta   90.00
_cell.angle_gamma   90.00
#
_symmetry.space_group_name_H-M   'P 1'
#
loop_
_entity.id
_entity.type
_entity.pdbx_description
1 polymer ?
#
loop_
_entity_poly.entity_id
_entity_poly.type
_entity_poly.pdbx_seq_one_letter_code
_entity_poly.pdbx_strand_id
1 'polypeptide(L)'
;MPPLPLAVYQSCEGCFKDDTQSPLMRCSKCLSIAYCSAACQKTDWSRHKSLCKAIASVFEDPLYRAQFVWDDSPSTDLQTNDELWRTIVWFEMETIQKQLKRPLSARERNMFSRQPKCFGCSRTDRIIRFDNSPLCSALKSCPDCRLAFFCSEDHWNAVKHLHTQPLSAAENNVGLSHCEMNQQLRMDLRFQYSDPEARRFLEWAPKRTKTRWERLGSEQVAGGKREGQGKKTCWEEAFSQDLEQVMQGARAMPSLRAASKGLSMPMTILYALQNLNGEDESWTKKDTIVVHILGASIKTEVPKKQLFEEILHRLPEVKTLKLILVGPEVDVPDSKPVDMETCPQNGRKWIHQHHIMLYHDFVFHQSTGFEKPDLAIAFNSGASDHGDSWKETMKYLLSVVTVVI
;
A
#
# COMPACT_ATOMS: atom_id res chain seq x y z
N MET A 1 -2.51 -5.84 -3.40
CA MET A 1 -1.04 -5.87 -3.30
C MET A 1 -0.61 -7.00 -2.36
N PRO A 2 0.33 -7.89 -2.74
CA PRO A 2 0.88 -8.88 -1.80
C PRO A 2 1.62 -8.15 -0.66
N PRO A 3 1.53 -8.61 0.60
CA PRO A 3 2.34 -8.04 1.68
C PRO A 3 3.84 -8.16 1.37
N LEU A 4 4.62 -7.14 1.74
CA LEU A 4 6.06 -7.09 1.48
C LEU A 4 6.83 -8.37 1.85
N PRO A 5 6.53 -9.08 2.96
CA PRO A 5 7.22 -10.31 3.33
C PRO A 5 7.07 -11.42 2.28
N LEU A 6 5.97 -11.45 1.51
CA LEU A 6 5.85 -12.36 0.37
C LEU A 6 6.85 -12.02 -0.74
N ALA A 7 6.93 -10.73 -1.08
CA ALA A 7 7.75 -10.25 -2.18
C ALA A 7 9.25 -10.50 -1.94
N VAL A 8 9.66 -10.60 -0.67
CA VAL A 8 11.06 -10.87 -0.27
C VAL A 8 11.33 -12.31 0.18
N TYR A 9 10.43 -13.24 -0.15
CA TYR A 9 10.55 -14.67 0.21
C TYR A 9 10.62 -14.95 1.72
N GLN A 10 10.03 -14.07 2.53
CA GLN A 10 9.94 -14.20 3.98
C GLN A 10 8.54 -14.59 4.44
N SER A 11 7.62 -14.88 3.52
CA SER A 11 6.31 -15.45 3.83
C SER A 11 5.84 -16.41 2.75
N CYS A 12 4.98 -17.34 3.13
CA CYS A 12 4.40 -18.34 2.25
C CYS A 12 3.36 -17.72 1.29
N GLU A 13 3.51 -17.94 0.00
CA GLU A 13 2.58 -17.43 -1.03
C GLU A 13 1.15 -18.01 -0.91
N GLY A 14 1.00 -19.17 -0.26
CA GLY A 14 -0.30 -19.82 -0.07
C GLY A 14 -1.06 -19.42 1.20
N CYS A 15 -0.36 -19.14 2.30
CA CYS A 15 -0.99 -18.86 3.61
C CYS A 15 -0.54 -17.57 4.29
N PHE A 16 0.40 -16.82 3.68
CA PHE A 16 0.91 -15.54 4.14
C PHE A 16 1.64 -15.52 5.48
N LYS A 17 1.82 -16.69 6.12
CA LYS A 17 2.62 -16.85 7.33
C LYS A 17 4.10 -16.69 7.01
N ASP A 18 4.82 -16.03 7.92
CA ASP A 18 6.26 -15.79 7.77
C ASP A 18 7.10 -17.05 8.07
N ASP A 19 8.41 -16.90 7.86
CA ASP A 19 9.42 -17.95 8.07
C ASP A 19 9.67 -18.30 9.55
N THR A 20 9.01 -17.60 10.49
CA THR A 20 9.21 -17.86 11.94
C THR A 20 8.60 -19.18 12.38
N GLN A 21 7.54 -19.63 11.71
CA GLN A 21 6.84 -20.88 12.04
C GLN A 21 7.45 -22.09 11.32
N SER A 22 8.02 -21.90 10.13
CA SER A 22 8.62 -22.97 9.32
C SER A 22 9.52 -22.39 8.22
N PRO A 23 10.65 -23.05 7.88
CA PRO A 23 11.45 -22.68 6.73
C PRO A 23 10.63 -22.67 5.44
N LEU A 24 10.82 -21.65 4.61
CA LEU A 24 10.12 -21.53 3.33
C LEU A 24 10.91 -22.22 2.22
N MET A 25 10.20 -23.01 1.41
CA MET A 25 10.75 -23.71 0.26
C MET A 25 10.40 -22.95 -1.01
N ARG A 26 11.42 -22.58 -1.80
CA ARG A 26 11.19 -21.95 -3.11
C ARG A 26 10.52 -22.94 -4.07
N CYS A 27 9.67 -22.43 -4.95
CA CYS A 27 9.16 -23.22 -6.07
C CYS A 27 10.34 -23.73 -6.90
N SER A 28 10.52 -25.04 -6.99
CA SER A 28 11.69 -25.68 -7.61
C SER A 28 11.88 -25.35 -9.09
N LYS A 29 10.80 -24.93 -9.77
CA LYS A 29 10.85 -24.59 -11.20
C LYS A 29 11.23 -23.13 -11.46
N CYS A 30 10.48 -22.18 -10.90
CA CYS A 30 10.71 -20.76 -11.19
C CYS A 30 11.63 -20.05 -10.20
N LEU A 31 11.85 -20.66 -9.02
CA LEU A 31 12.65 -20.11 -7.90
C LEU A 31 12.27 -18.68 -7.50
N SER A 32 11.01 -18.29 -7.77
CA SER A 32 10.53 -16.91 -7.77
C SER A 32 9.40 -16.63 -6.78
N ILE A 33 9.02 -17.64 -6.00
CA ILE A 33 8.07 -17.59 -4.88
C ILE A 33 8.43 -18.69 -3.89
N ALA A 34 7.91 -18.61 -2.67
CA ALA A 34 8.18 -19.60 -1.62
C ALA A 34 6.91 -20.04 -0.89
N TYR A 35 6.95 -21.28 -0.37
CA TYR A 35 5.84 -21.92 0.33
C TYR A 35 6.33 -22.61 1.60
N CYS A 36 5.52 -22.61 2.66
CA CYS A 36 5.84 -23.38 3.88
C CYS A 36 5.56 -24.89 3.74
N SER A 37 4.78 -25.30 2.74
CA SER A 37 4.41 -26.70 2.53
C SER A 37 3.97 -26.99 1.09
N ALA A 38 4.04 -28.27 0.70
CA ALA A 38 3.49 -28.74 -0.57
C ALA A 38 1.97 -28.51 -0.67
N ALA A 39 1.25 -28.50 0.46
CA ALA A 39 -0.17 -28.17 0.49
C ALA A 39 -0.43 -26.71 0.05
N CYS A 40 0.32 -25.76 0.60
CA CYS A 40 0.22 -24.34 0.19
C CYS A 40 0.57 -24.14 -1.28
N GLN A 41 1.58 -24.86 -1.79
CA GLN A 41 1.92 -24.84 -3.22
C GLN A 41 0.78 -25.37 -4.10
N LYS A 42 0.14 -26.48 -3.70
CA LYS A 42 -0.99 -27.06 -4.45
C LYS A 42 -2.18 -26.10 -4.51
N THR A 43 -2.49 -25.40 -3.42
CA THR A 43 -3.58 -24.41 -3.36
C THR A 43 -3.36 -23.23 -4.32
N ASP A 44 -2.13 -22.74 -4.44
CA ASP A 44 -1.80 -21.61 -5.32
C ASP A 44 -1.55 -22.04 -6.79
N TRP A 45 -1.42 -23.35 -7.06
CA TRP A 45 -0.97 -23.87 -8.36
C TRP A 45 -1.83 -23.43 -9.54
N SER A 46 -3.15 -23.42 -9.41
CA SER A 46 -4.05 -22.96 -10.50
C SER A 46 -3.75 -21.53 -10.93
N ARG A 47 -3.33 -20.67 -9.99
CA ARG A 47 -2.97 -19.27 -10.21
C ARG A 47 -1.51 -19.09 -10.62
N HIS A 48 -0.61 -19.91 -10.09
CA HIS A 48 0.83 -19.79 -10.34
C HIS A 48 1.30 -20.48 -11.63
N LYS A 49 0.67 -21.59 -12.05
CA LYS A 49 1.17 -22.51 -13.08
C LYS A 49 1.60 -21.83 -14.38
N SER A 50 0.79 -20.91 -14.93
CA SER A 50 1.11 -20.24 -16.19
C SER A 50 2.34 -19.34 -16.03
N LEU A 51 2.36 -18.52 -14.97
CA LEU A 51 3.46 -17.63 -14.65
C LEU A 51 4.75 -18.40 -14.34
N CYS A 52 4.65 -19.49 -13.57
CA CYS A 52 5.76 -20.38 -13.25
C CYS A 52 6.50 -20.86 -14.50
N LYS A 53 5.73 -21.32 -15.51
CA LYS A 53 6.27 -21.80 -16.78
C LYS A 53 6.90 -20.67 -17.59
N ALA A 54 6.25 -19.50 -17.65
CA ALA A 54 6.80 -18.36 -18.37
C ALA A 54 8.13 -17.88 -17.77
N ILE A 55 8.18 -17.73 -16.44
CA ILE A 55 9.41 -17.38 -15.71
C ILE A 55 10.51 -18.40 -16.01
N ALA A 56 10.25 -19.69 -15.78
CA ALA A 56 11.27 -20.72 -16.03
C ALA A 56 11.78 -20.68 -17.48
N SER A 57 10.88 -20.55 -18.46
CA SER A 57 11.24 -20.48 -19.88
C SER A 57 12.12 -19.27 -20.22
N VAL A 58 11.79 -18.09 -19.71
CA VAL A 58 12.56 -16.85 -19.98
C VAL A 58 13.94 -16.93 -19.35
N PHE A 59 14.03 -17.37 -18.09
CA PHE A 59 15.30 -17.45 -17.40
C PHE A 59 16.16 -18.65 -17.81
N GLU A 60 15.62 -19.62 -18.58
CA GLU A 60 16.38 -20.69 -19.24
C GLU A 60 16.98 -20.26 -20.59
N ASP A 61 16.45 -19.19 -21.21
CA ASP A 61 16.88 -18.69 -22.51
C ASP A 61 18.27 -18.03 -22.46
N PRO A 62 19.28 -18.56 -23.18
CA PRO A 62 20.61 -17.96 -23.25
C PRO A 62 20.60 -16.52 -23.81
N LEU A 63 19.69 -16.19 -24.74
CA LEU A 63 19.61 -14.86 -25.32
C LEU A 63 19.08 -13.83 -24.32
N TYR A 64 18.17 -14.24 -23.43
CA TYR A 64 17.74 -13.38 -22.34
C TYR A 64 18.89 -13.12 -21.37
N ARG A 65 19.63 -14.17 -20.97
CA ARG A 65 20.77 -14.06 -20.04
C ARG A 65 21.88 -13.17 -20.60
N ALA A 66 22.19 -13.28 -21.89
CA ALA A 66 23.26 -12.52 -22.54
C ALA A 66 23.02 -11.01 -22.63
N GLN A 67 21.78 -10.53 -22.37
CA GLN A 67 21.47 -9.10 -22.39
C GLN A 67 21.96 -8.36 -21.14
N PHE A 68 22.32 -9.10 -20.10
CA PHE A 68 22.75 -8.54 -18.84
C PHE A 68 24.26 -8.69 -18.71
N VAL A 69 24.97 -7.57 -18.84
CA VAL A 69 26.39 -7.45 -18.49
C VAL A 69 26.47 -6.57 -17.25
N TRP A 70 27.12 -7.08 -16.22
CA TRP A 70 27.13 -6.42 -14.93
C TRP A 70 28.55 -6.11 -14.46
N ASP A 71 28.67 -4.95 -13.81
CA ASP A 71 29.85 -4.59 -13.04
C ASP A 71 29.73 -5.16 -11.62
N ASP A 72 30.79 -5.79 -11.15
CA ASP A 72 30.90 -6.26 -9.77
C ASP A 72 31.32 -5.16 -8.79
N SER A 73 31.63 -3.95 -9.27
CA SER A 73 31.93 -2.81 -8.42
C SER A 73 30.67 -2.32 -7.70
N PRO A 74 30.73 -2.06 -6.37
CA PRO A 74 29.61 -1.45 -5.69
C PRO A 74 29.47 0.02 -6.06
N SER A 75 28.22 0.47 -6.14
CA SER A 75 27.86 1.88 -6.34
C SER A 75 27.17 2.44 -5.09
N THR A 76 27.59 3.64 -4.69
CA THR A 76 26.91 4.46 -3.67
C THR A 76 25.87 5.40 -4.29
N ASP A 77 25.78 5.48 -5.61
CA ASP A 77 24.74 6.23 -6.32
C ASP A 77 23.44 5.41 -6.32
N LEU A 78 22.65 5.63 -5.27
CA LEU A 78 21.38 4.94 -5.07
C LEU A 78 20.33 5.28 -6.13
N GLN A 79 20.40 6.48 -6.72
CA GLN A 79 19.44 6.88 -7.75
C GLN A 79 19.70 6.10 -9.04
N THR A 80 20.95 6.10 -9.52
CA THR A 80 21.34 5.30 -10.70
C THR A 80 21.06 3.81 -10.47
N ASN A 81 21.34 3.30 -9.26
CA ASN A 81 21.01 1.93 -8.91
C ASN A 81 19.50 1.66 -8.99
N ASP A 82 18.64 2.60 -8.58
CA ASP A 82 17.19 2.45 -8.69
C ASP A 82 16.67 2.56 -10.13
N GLU A 83 17.25 3.44 -10.95
CA GLU A 83 16.91 3.57 -12.37
C GLU A 83 17.27 2.31 -13.16
N LEU A 84 18.49 1.79 -12.95
CA LEU A 84 18.92 0.51 -13.52
C LEU A 84 17.97 -0.61 -13.11
N TRP A 85 17.63 -0.64 -11.82
CA TRP A 85 16.70 -1.62 -11.29
C TRP A 85 15.32 -1.59 -11.97
N ARG A 86 14.73 -0.40 -12.08
CA ARG A 86 13.42 -0.20 -12.72
C ARG A 86 13.45 -0.61 -14.18
N THR A 87 14.53 -0.29 -14.88
CA THR A 87 14.74 -0.68 -16.29
C THR A 87 14.76 -2.20 -16.44
N ILE A 88 15.51 -2.89 -15.59
CA ILE A 88 15.59 -4.35 -15.61
C ILE A 88 14.23 -4.97 -15.33
N VAL A 89 13.58 -4.58 -14.23
CA VAL A 89 12.25 -5.09 -13.87
C VAL A 89 11.25 -4.90 -14.99
N TRP A 90 11.23 -3.70 -15.59
CA TRP A 90 10.35 -3.41 -16.71
C TRP A 90 10.60 -4.36 -17.87
N PHE A 91 11.87 -4.56 -18.24
CA PHE A 91 12.26 -5.49 -19.29
C PHE A 91 11.89 -6.95 -18.96
N GLU A 92 12.12 -7.41 -17.71
CA GLU A 92 11.71 -8.75 -17.26
C GLU A 92 10.19 -8.91 -17.44
N MET A 93 9.42 -7.93 -16.96
CA MET A 93 7.95 -7.96 -17.00
C MET A 93 7.42 -7.98 -18.44
N GLU A 94 7.97 -7.16 -19.33
CA GLU A 94 7.60 -7.16 -20.75
C GLU A 94 7.89 -8.50 -21.42
N THR A 95 9.06 -9.07 -21.15
CA THR A 95 9.46 -10.38 -21.70
C THR A 95 8.53 -11.49 -21.20
N ILE A 96 8.19 -11.47 -19.91
CA ILE A 96 7.26 -12.44 -19.31
C ILE A 96 5.84 -12.26 -19.86
N GLN A 97 5.36 -11.04 -20.08
CA GLN A 97 4.05 -10.78 -20.69
C GLN A 97 3.95 -11.35 -22.11
N LYS A 98 5.00 -11.14 -22.92
CA LYS A 98 5.10 -11.73 -24.26
C LYS A 98 5.04 -13.25 -24.20
N GLN A 99 5.76 -13.86 -23.27
CA GLN A 99 5.76 -15.31 -23.07
C GLN A 99 4.40 -15.84 -22.57
N LEU A 100 3.72 -15.08 -21.71
CA LEU A 100 2.39 -15.40 -21.20
C LEU A 100 1.26 -15.18 -22.21
N LYS A 101 1.49 -14.35 -23.23
CA LYS A 101 0.48 -13.89 -24.20
C LYS A 101 -0.72 -13.20 -23.54
N ARG A 102 -0.49 -12.54 -22.41
CA ARG A 102 -1.45 -11.69 -21.72
C ARG A 102 -0.72 -10.70 -20.82
N PRO A 103 -1.38 -9.58 -20.44
CA PRO A 103 -0.86 -8.70 -19.41
C PRO A 103 -0.67 -9.42 -18.07
N LEU A 104 0.32 -8.97 -17.29
CA LEU A 104 0.49 -9.39 -15.89
C LEU A 104 -0.60 -8.76 -15.04
N SER A 105 -1.23 -9.55 -14.18
CA SER A 105 -2.11 -9.02 -13.14
C SER A 105 -1.32 -8.18 -12.13
N ALA A 106 -2.00 -7.30 -11.39
CA ALA A 106 -1.35 -6.49 -10.35
C ALA A 106 -0.56 -7.34 -9.33
N ARG A 107 -1.04 -8.55 -8.99
CA ARG A 107 -0.29 -9.49 -8.11
C ARG A 107 1.01 -9.92 -8.75
N GLU A 108 0.97 -10.33 -10.01
CA GLU A 108 2.15 -10.83 -10.73
C GLU A 108 3.15 -9.71 -10.97
N ARG A 109 2.70 -8.50 -11.32
CA ARG A 109 3.58 -7.32 -11.43
C ARG A 109 4.38 -7.07 -10.16
N ASN A 110 3.71 -7.12 -9.01
CA ASN A 110 4.36 -6.93 -7.71
C ASN A 110 5.44 -8.00 -7.41
N MET A 111 5.38 -9.20 -7.99
CA MET A 111 6.43 -10.22 -7.83
C MET A 111 7.75 -9.85 -8.51
N PHE A 112 7.73 -8.92 -9.48
CA PHE A 112 8.92 -8.41 -10.14
C PHE A 112 9.34 -7.07 -9.55
N SER A 113 8.40 -6.13 -9.38
CA SER A 113 8.71 -4.78 -8.90
C SER A 113 9.15 -4.73 -7.43
N ARG A 114 8.92 -5.78 -6.64
CA ARG A 114 9.26 -5.84 -5.21
C ARG A 114 10.25 -6.93 -4.85
N GLN A 115 10.85 -7.59 -5.83
CA GLN A 115 11.82 -8.66 -5.56
C GLN A 115 13.08 -8.07 -4.88
N PRO A 116 13.75 -8.83 -3.98
CA PRO A 116 14.98 -8.40 -3.35
C PRO A 116 16.07 -8.08 -4.37
N LYS A 117 16.80 -6.99 -4.13
CA LYS A 117 17.99 -6.59 -4.89
C LYS A 117 19.14 -6.21 -3.95
N CYS A 118 20.37 -6.44 -4.40
CA CYS A 118 21.55 -5.93 -3.71
C CYS A 118 21.49 -4.39 -3.66
N PHE A 119 21.69 -3.82 -2.48
CA PHE A 119 21.67 -2.37 -2.27
C PHE A 119 22.86 -1.65 -2.93
N GLY A 120 23.97 -2.36 -3.16
CA GLY A 120 25.18 -1.84 -3.80
C GLY A 120 25.27 -2.03 -5.32
N CYS A 121 24.56 -3.00 -5.90
CA CYS A 121 24.70 -3.30 -7.35
C CYS A 121 23.38 -3.63 -8.07
N SER A 122 22.24 -3.54 -7.40
CA SER A 122 20.90 -3.81 -7.95
C SER A 122 20.63 -5.23 -8.48
N ARG A 123 21.60 -6.15 -8.40
CA ARG A 123 21.38 -7.56 -8.76
C ARG A 123 20.34 -8.21 -7.86
N THR A 124 19.42 -8.93 -8.47
CA THR A 124 18.45 -9.76 -7.75
C THR A 124 19.00 -11.15 -7.54
N ASP A 125 18.34 -11.89 -6.65
CA ASP A 125 18.56 -13.32 -6.49
C ASP A 125 18.30 -14.12 -7.79
N ARG A 126 17.49 -13.61 -8.74
CA ARG A 126 17.35 -14.22 -10.08
C ARG A 126 18.60 -13.99 -10.92
N ILE A 127 19.08 -12.75 -10.97
CA ILE A 127 20.28 -12.36 -11.73
C ILE A 127 21.50 -13.12 -11.25
N ILE A 128 21.73 -13.13 -9.94
CA ILE A 128 22.88 -13.81 -9.31
C ILE A 128 22.97 -15.29 -9.75
N ARG A 129 21.83 -15.98 -9.88
CA ARG A 129 21.82 -17.40 -10.27
C ARG A 129 22.30 -17.69 -11.69
N PHE A 130 22.21 -16.74 -12.62
CA PHE A 130 22.63 -16.95 -14.00
C PHE A 130 23.85 -16.13 -14.41
N ASP A 131 24.16 -15.05 -13.69
CA ASP A 131 25.37 -14.23 -13.88
C ASP A 131 26.64 -14.99 -13.45
N ASN A 132 26.51 -15.97 -12.55
CA ASN A 132 27.60 -16.85 -12.07
C ASN A 132 28.86 -16.08 -11.60
N SER A 133 28.73 -14.83 -11.14
CA SER A 133 29.86 -14.06 -10.62
C SER A 133 30.46 -14.77 -9.39
N PRO A 134 31.79 -14.96 -9.32
CA PRO A 134 32.44 -15.58 -8.17
C PRO A 134 32.38 -14.70 -6.92
N LEU A 135 32.12 -13.40 -7.08
CA LEU A 135 32.04 -12.43 -5.98
C LEU A 135 30.63 -12.34 -5.37
N CYS A 136 29.61 -12.76 -6.12
CA CYS A 136 28.21 -12.64 -5.75
C CYS A 136 27.52 -14.01 -5.80
N SER A 137 27.47 -14.73 -4.67
CA SER A 137 26.93 -16.10 -4.63
C SER A 137 25.45 -16.19 -4.23
N ALA A 138 24.98 -15.30 -3.35
CA ALA A 138 23.58 -15.25 -2.92
C ALA A 138 23.26 -13.88 -2.30
N LEU A 139 21.98 -13.48 -2.34
CA LEU A 139 21.53 -12.33 -1.54
C LEU A 139 21.46 -12.71 -0.06
N LYS A 140 22.19 -11.95 0.75
CA LYS A 140 22.08 -11.89 2.20
C LYS A 140 21.20 -10.71 2.57
N SER A 141 20.52 -10.78 3.71
CA SER A 141 19.72 -9.68 4.25
C SER A 141 20.45 -8.98 5.39
N CYS A 142 20.22 -7.69 5.57
CA CYS A 142 20.60 -6.95 6.78
C CYS A 142 20.13 -7.71 8.03
N PRO A 143 20.99 -7.92 9.05
CA PRO A 143 20.63 -8.72 10.23
C PRO A 143 19.50 -8.09 11.07
N ASP A 144 19.42 -6.76 11.07
CA ASP A 144 18.46 -6.01 11.90
C ASP A 144 17.09 -5.92 11.22
N CYS A 145 17.02 -5.25 10.07
CA CYS A 145 15.74 -5.00 9.40
C CYS A 145 15.28 -6.18 8.53
N ARG A 146 16.24 -6.97 8.01
CA ARG A 146 16.02 -8.07 7.06
C ARG A 146 15.28 -7.68 5.77
N LEU A 147 15.12 -6.39 5.46
CA LEU A 147 14.45 -5.89 4.26
C LEU A 147 15.39 -5.14 3.31
N ALA A 148 16.63 -4.89 3.72
CA ALA A 148 17.72 -4.51 2.84
C ALA A 148 18.58 -5.75 2.54
N PHE A 149 19.11 -5.84 1.32
CA PHE A 149 19.85 -7.02 0.86
C PHE A 149 21.18 -6.63 0.23
N PHE A 150 22.14 -7.55 0.24
CA PHE A 150 23.46 -7.39 -0.35
C PHE A 150 23.98 -8.76 -0.84
N CYS A 151 24.77 -8.79 -1.92
CA CYS A 151 25.30 -10.05 -2.47
C CYS A 151 26.76 -10.34 -2.08
N SER A 152 27.48 -9.37 -1.54
CA SER A 152 28.85 -9.53 -1.03
C SER A 152 29.11 -8.58 0.15
N GLU A 153 30.12 -8.89 0.97
CA GLU A 153 30.52 -8.01 2.07
C GLU A 153 31.06 -6.67 1.57
N ASP A 154 31.76 -6.66 0.43
CA ASP A 154 32.27 -5.44 -0.21
C ASP A 154 31.13 -4.52 -0.62
N HIS A 155 30.08 -5.09 -1.23
CA HIS A 155 28.89 -4.33 -1.57
C HIS A 155 28.20 -3.77 -0.34
N TRP A 156 28.07 -4.59 0.71
CA TRP A 156 27.47 -4.12 1.95
C TRP A 156 28.27 -3.00 2.61
N ASN A 157 29.59 -3.15 2.72
CA ASN A 157 30.46 -2.17 3.33
C ASN A 157 30.42 -0.81 2.62
N ALA A 158 30.29 -0.81 1.29
CA ALA A 158 30.15 0.42 0.50
C ALA A 158 28.88 1.20 0.85
N VAL A 159 27.74 0.54 1.08
CA VAL A 159 26.43 1.20 1.21
C VAL A 159 25.80 1.14 2.60
N LYS A 160 26.36 0.39 3.56
CA LYS A 160 25.76 0.20 4.89
C LYS A 160 25.50 1.51 5.61
N HIS A 161 26.39 2.49 5.46
CA HIS A 161 26.25 3.79 6.10
C HIS A 161 25.02 4.54 5.58
N LEU A 162 24.72 4.46 4.28
CA LEU A 162 23.51 5.02 3.67
C LEU A 162 22.23 4.33 4.16
N HIS A 163 22.33 3.07 4.61
CA HIS A 163 21.20 2.34 5.16
C HIS A 163 20.95 2.64 6.65
N THR A 164 22.02 2.75 7.44
CA THR A 164 21.93 2.86 8.91
C THR A 164 21.98 4.29 9.43
N GLN A 165 22.44 5.24 8.63
CA GLN A 165 22.49 6.65 9.05
C GLN A 165 21.07 7.24 9.09
N PRO A 166 20.67 7.88 10.20
CA PRO A 166 19.41 8.60 10.27
C PRO A 166 19.36 9.71 9.22
N LEU A 167 18.23 9.79 8.51
CA LEU A 167 17.95 10.92 7.63
C LEU A 167 17.44 12.09 8.47
N SER A 168 17.66 13.31 7.99
CA SER A 168 17.07 14.49 8.61
C SER A 168 15.53 14.46 8.47
N ALA A 169 14.84 15.15 9.39
CA ALA A 169 13.39 15.31 9.29
C ALA A 169 12.95 16.06 8.01
N ALA A 170 13.84 16.80 7.35
CA ALA A 170 13.56 17.41 6.05
C ALA A 170 13.55 16.39 4.91
N GLU A 171 14.34 15.33 5.02
CA GLU A 171 14.48 14.30 3.98
C GLU A 171 13.36 13.26 4.02
N ASN A 172 12.88 12.86 5.20
CA ASN A 172 11.85 11.83 5.30
C ASN A 172 10.70 12.11 6.29
N ASN A 173 10.62 13.32 6.87
CA ASN A 173 9.60 13.73 7.84
C ASN A 173 9.55 12.93 9.17
N VAL A 174 10.35 11.87 9.33
CA VAL A 174 10.33 11.00 10.52
C VAL A 174 11.68 10.95 11.24
N GLY A 175 12.78 11.37 10.61
CA GLY A 175 14.11 11.40 11.20
C GLY A 175 14.76 10.02 11.38
N LEU A 176 14.18 8.98 10.77
CA LEU A 176 14.65 7.59 10.89
C LEU A 176 15.60 7.22 9.77
N SER A 177 16.53 6.31 10.04
CA SER A 177 17.33 5.65 9.00
C SER A 177 16.48 4.73 8.14
N HIS A 178 16.99 4.35 6.96
CA HIS A 178 16.34 3.32 6.14
C HIS A 178 16.21 1.98 6.89
N CYS A 179 17.20 1.62 7.73
CA CYS A 179 17.14 0.44 8.58
C CYS A 179 15.97 0.49 9.58
N GLU A 180 15.83 1.58 10.32
CA GLU A 180 14.79 1.75 11.33
C GLU A 180 13.38 1.76 10.70
N MET A 181 13.22 2.45 9.56
CA MET A 181 11.95 2.42 8.82
C MET A 181 11.57 1.00 8.39
N ASN A 182 12.54 0.23 7.88
CA ASN A 182 12.32 -1.15 7.50
C ASN A 182 12.00 -2.05 8.70
N GLN A 183 12.63 -1.82 9.86
CA GLN A 183 12.29 -2.52 11.10
C GLN A 183 10.85 -2.23 11.53
N GLN A 184 10.42 -0.96 11.51
CA GLN A 184 9.04 -0.58 11.80
C GLN A 184 8.04 -1.22 10.84
N LEU A 185 8.32 -1.16 9.54
CA LEU A 185 7.48 -1.79 8.52
C LEU A 185 7.35 -3.30 8.75
N ARG A 186 8.45 -4.00 9.03
CA ARG A 186 8.44 -5.44 9.33
C ARG A 186 7.61 -5.74 10.58
N MET A 187 7.75 -4.94 11.64
CA MET A 187 6.96 -5.07 12.86
C MET A 187 5.46 -4.88 12.57
N ASP A 188 5.10 -3.86 11.80
CA ASP A 188 3.70 -3.54 11.46
C ASP A 188 3.05 -4.63 10.62
N LEU A 189 3.78 -5.16 9.65
CA LEU A 189 3.30 -6.27 8.83
C LEU A 189 3.10 -7.52 9.69
N ARG A 190 4.03 -7.83 10.60
CA ARG A 190 3.85 -8.96 11.52
C ARG A 190 2.65 -8.79 12.42
N PHE A 191 2.46 -7.59 12.99
CA PHE A 191 1.27 -7.26 13.77
C PHE A 191 0.01 -7.46 12.93
N GLN A 192 -0.06 -6.86 11.73
CA GLN A 192 -1.22 -6.93 10.85
C GLN A 192 -1.61 -8.36 10.42
N TYR A 193 -0.63 -9.22 10.11
CA TYR A 193 -0.90 -10.55 9.53
C TYR A 193 -0.85 -11.70 10.54
N SER A 194 -0.22 -11.53 11.71
CA SER A 194 -0.05 -12.60 12.70
C SER A 194 -0.81 -12.38 14.00
N ASP A 195 -1.24 -11.15 14.30
CA ASP A 195 -1.97 -10.83 15.54
C ASP A 195 -3.48 -10.69 15.28
N PRO A 196 -4.33 -11.53 15.88
CA PRO A 196 -5.79 -11.36 15.82
C PRO A 196 -6.28 -9.99 16.34
N GLU A 197 -5.58 -9.39 17.31
CA GLU A 197 -5.95 -8.07 17.85
C GLU A 197 -5.74 -6.95 16.81
N ALA A 198 -4.77 -7.10 15.90
CA ALA A 198 -4.54 -6.13 14.84
C ALA A 198 -5.74 -6.00 13.90
N ARG A 199 -6.51 -7.08 13.70
CA ARG A 199 -7.72 -7.07 12.88
C ARG A 199 -8.77 -6.14 13.45
N ARG A 200 -8.93 -6.12 14.78
CA ARG A 200 -9.90 -5.27 15.48
C ARG A 200 -9.69 -3.77 15.18
N PHE A 201 -8.44 -3.30 15.09
CA PHE A 201 -8.12 -1.89 14.78
C PHE A 201 -8.28 -1.53 13.29
N LEU A 202 -8.34 -2.54 12.43
CA LEU A 202 -8.56 -2.37 10.99
C LEU A 202 -10.03 -2.57 10.60
N GLU A 203 -10.82 -3.18 11.49
CA GLU A 203 -12.20 -3.57 11.22
C GLU A 203 -13.20 -2.50 11.64
N TRP A 204 -12.93 -1.63 12.62
CA TRP A 204 -13.89 -0.59 13.01
C TRP A 204 -13.23 0.65 13.62
N ALA A 205 -13.73 1.84 13.24
CA ALA A 205 -13.37 3.09 13.86
C ALA A 205 -13.82 3.12 15.34
N PRO A 206 -12.96 3.55 16.29
CA PRO A 206 -13.34 3.71 17.68
C PRO A 206 -14.55 4.67 17.83
N LYS A 207 -15.51 4.33 18.71
CA LYS A 207 -16.64 5.21 19.01
C LYS A 207 -16.16 6.49 19.71
N ARG A 208 -16.18 7.61 18.99
CA ARG A 208 -15.81 8.93 19.52
C ARG A 208 -16.45 10.08 18.73
N THR A 209 -17.78 10.15 18.74
CA THR A 209 -18.47 11.25 18.08
C THR A 209 -18.16 12.58 18.77
N LYS A 210 -17.63 13.53 18.01
CA LYS A 210 -17.36 14.90 18.45
C LYS A 210 -18.66 15.66 18.66
N THR A 211 -18.65 16.70 19.50
CA THR A 211 -19.82 17.54 19.73
C THR A 211 -20.05 18.57 18.63
N ARG A 212 -18.98 18.92 17.89
CA ARG A 212 -19.00 19.79 16.71
C ARG A 212 -17.85 19.45 15.76
N TRP A 213 -17.92 19.94 14.52
CA TRP A 213 -16.78 19.92 13.62
C TRP A 213 -15.60 20.69 14.22
N GLU A 214 -14.41 20.11 14.08
CA GLU A 214 -13.12 20.72 14.48
C GLU A 214 -12.20 20.61 13.28
N ARG A 215 -11.75 21.76 12.78
CA ARG A 215 -10.88 21.83 11.61
C ARG A 215 -9.62 20.98 11.81
N LEU A 216 -9.22 20.29 10.76
CA LEU A 216 -8.00 19.50 10.72
C LEU A 216 -6.80 20.42 10.45
N GLY A 217 -5.79 20.36 11.33
CA GLY A 217 -4.49 20.98 11.12
C GLY A 217 -4.30 22.39 11.69
N SER A 218 -5.15 22.87 12.60
CA SER A 218 -4.93 24.17 13.26
C SER A 218 -4.01 24.05 14.49
N GLU A 219 -2.70 24.26 14.30
CA GLU A 219 -1.85 25.26 15.02
C GLU A 219 -0.32 25.08 14.76
N GLN A 220 0.32 26.17 14.31
CA GLN A 220 1.77 26.50 14.15
C GLN A 220 2.55 25.75 13.04
N VAL A 221 3.12 26.42 12.02
CA VAL A 221 4.04 27.55 12.14
C VAL A 221 3.91 28.52 10.94
N ALA A 222 3.45 29.73 11.20
CA ALA A 222 3.97 30.91 10.53
C ALA A 222 5.23 31.33 11.30
N GLY A 223 6.41 31.21 10.68
CA GLY A 223 7.71 31.63 11.22
C GLY A 223 8.19 30.92 12.51
N GLY A 224 9.02 29.89 12.39
CA GLY A 224 9.58 29.20 13.57
C GLY A 224 10.20 27.85 13.26
N LYS A 225 11.53 27.81 13.24
CA LYS A 225 12.41 26.64 13.06
C LYS A 225 11.82 25.31 13.57
N ARG A 226 11.89 24.27 12.73
CA ARG A 226 11.86 22.87 13.17
C ARG A 226 13.22 22.53 13.80
N GLU A 227 13.38 22.83 15.07
CA GLU A 227 14.50 22.32 15.89
C GLU A 227 13.97 21.25 16.85
N GLY A 228 14.63 20.08 16.82
CA GLY A 228 14.76 19.17 17.97
C GLY A 228 13.59 18.21 18.26
N GLN A 229 13.90 16.92 18.19
CA GLN A 229 13.36 15.81 19.01
C GLN A 229 11.83 15.70 19.14
N GLY A 230 11.25 14.70 18.46
CA GLY A 230 10.14 13.92 18.98
C GLY A 230 8.87 14.67 19.41
N LYS A 231 8.50 15.77 18.76
CA LYS A 231 7.17 16.35 18.98
C LYS A 231 6.12 15.43 18.39
N LYS A 232 5.22 14.93 19.27
CA LYS A 232 4.03 14.18 18.88
C LYS A 232 3.32 14.93 17.77
N THR A 233 2.98 14.24 16.69
CA THR A 233 2.11 14.82 15.68
C THR A 233 0.76 15.15 16.32
N CYS A 234 0.02 16.14 15.80
CA CYS A 234 -1.38 16.40 16.18
C CYS A 234 -2.23 15.10 16.13
N TRP A 235 -1.84 14.17 15.24
CA TRP A 235 -2.38 12.81 15.14
C TRP A 235 -2.04 11.91 16.32
N GLU A 236 -0.79 11.87 16.75
CA GLU A 236 -0.42 11.10 17.94
C GLU A 236 -1.12 11.67 19.18
N GLU A 237 -1.21 12.99 19.33
CA GLU A 237 -1.94 13.59 20.47
C GLU A 237 -3.44 13.29 20.43
N ALA A 238 -4.09 13.46 19.28
CA ALA A 238 -5.53 13.29 19.15
C ALA A 238 -6.00 11.82 19.29
N PHE A 239 -5.10 10.84 19.11
CA PHE A 239 -5.46 9.41 19.09
C PHE A 239 -4.68 8.57 20.14
N SER A 240 -3.58 9.06 20.71
CA SER A 240 -2.78 8.31 21.70
C SER A 240 -3.58 8.03 22.97
N GLN A 241 -4.33 8.99 23.50
CA GLN A 241 -5.09 8.79 24.72
C GLN A 241 -6.19 7.71 24.54
N ASP A 242 -6.89 7.75 23.41
CA ASP A 242 -7.93 6.77 23.06
C ASP A 242 -7.34 5.37 22.89
N LEU A 243 -6.16 5.26 22.28
CA LEU A 243 -5.50 3.98 22.01
C LEU A 243 -4.77 3.44 23.26
N GLU A 244 -4.18 4.30 24.09
CA GLU A 244 -3.56 3.91 25.36
C GLU A 244 -4.58 3.27 26.31
N GLN A 245 -5.81 3.80 26.38
CA GLN A 245 -6.90 3.22 27.16
C GLN A 245 -7.32 1.82 26.67
N VAL A 246 -7.20 1.55 25.37
CA VAL A 246 -7.59 0.28 24.78
C VAL A 246 -6.48 -0.79 24.89
N MET A 247 -5.20 -0.41 25.08
CA MET A 247 -4.08 -1.25 24.64
C MET A 247 -2.95 -1.58 25.63
N GLN A 248 -3.01 -1.14 26.90
CA GLN A 248 -2.11 -1.62 27.98
C GLN A 248 -0.58 -1.64 27.65
N GLY A 249 -0.04 -0.60 27.00
CA GLY A 249 1.40 -0.26 27.06
C GLY A 249 2.32 -0.80 25.95
N ALA A 250 2.62 -2.10 25.88
CA ALA A 250 3.73 -2.60 25.03
C ALA A 250 3.37 -2.78 23.54
N ARG A 251 2.10 -3.07 23.23
CA ARG A 251 1.58 -3.13 21.85
C ARG A 251 1.23 -1.75 21.28
N ALA A 252 1.41 -0.68 22.04
CA ALA A 252 0.92 0.64 21.69
C ALA A 252 1.44 1.12 20.32
N MET A 253 2.75 1.02 20.04
CA MET A 253 3.32 1.65 18.84
C MET A 253 2.93 1.00 17.49
N PRO A 254 3.09 -0.32 17.26
CA PRO A 254 2.60 -0.96 16.04
C PRO A 254 1.09 -0.80 15.85
N SER A 255 0.35 -0.77 16.96
CA SER A 255 -1.10 -0.63 16.93
C SER A 255 -1.55 0.80 16.64
N LEU A 256 -0.85 1.80 17.20
CA LEU A 256 -0.98 3.21 16.83
C LEU A 256 -0.74 3.38 15.34
N ARG A 257 0.36 2.82 14.80
CA ARG A 257 0.62 2.87 13.35
C ARG A 257 -0.45 2.15 12.54
N ALA A 258 -0.94 1.00 12.99
CA ALA A 258 -2.02 0.27 12.32
C ALA A 258 -3.34 1.05 12.32
N ALA A 259 -3.72 1.65 13.45
CA ALA A 259 -4.91 2.49 13.58
C ALA A 259 -4.81 3.75 12.71
N SER A 260 -3.68 4.46 12.77
CA SER A 260 -3.39 5.62 11.91
C SER A 260 -3.46 5.25 10.42
N LYS A 261 -2.89 4.11 10.03
CA LYS A 261 -3.00 3.58 8.65
C LYS A 261 -4.43 3.26 8.25
N GLY A 262 -5.23 2.71 9.17
CA GLY A 262 -6.65 2.46 8.96
C GLY A 262 -7.45 3.74 8.70
N LEU A 263 -7.23 4.74 9.55
CA LEU A 263 -7.97 6.01 9.56
C LEU A 263 -7.45 7.03 8.53
N SER A 264 -6.34 6.75 7.87
CA SER A 264 -5.78 7.63 6.83
C SER A 264 -6.82 8.07 5.78
N MET A 265 -7.54 7.13 5.16
CA MET A 265 -8.52 7.43 4.10
C MET A 265 -9.69 8.33 4.55
N PRO A 266 -10.47 8.00 5.60
CA PRO A 266 -11.56 8.87 6.04
C PRO A 266 -11.08 10.27 6.46
N MET A 267 -9.88 10.34 7.02
CA MET A 267 -9.32 11.61 7.48
C MET A 267 -8.77 12.45 6.31
N THR A 268 -8.23 11.82 5.27
CA THR A 268 -7.93 12.48 4.00
C THR A 268 -9.20 13.01 3.33
N ILE A 269 -10.32 12.27 3.36
CA ILE A 269 -11.62 12.76 2.87
C ILE A 269 -12.03 14.03 3.60
N LEU A 270 -12.00 14.02 4.93
CA LEU A 270 -12.35 15.20 5.73
C LEU A 270 -11.42 16.38 5.46
N TYR A 271 -10.12 16.12 5.30
CA TYR A 271 -9.14 17.16 4.98
C TYR A 271 -9.36 17.73 3.57
N ALA A 272 -9.66 16.88 2.59
CA ALA A 272 -10.02 17.28 1.24
C ALA A 272 -11.29 18.14 1.23
N LEU A 273 -12.36 17.69 1.88
CA LEU A 273 -13.60 18.46 2.02
C LEU A 273 -13.35 19.82 2.68
N GLN A 274 -12.56 19.87 3.76
CA GLN A 274 -12.19 21.14 4.40
C GLN A 274 -11.47 22.09 3.43
N ASN A 275 -10.44 21.62 2.72
CA ASN A 275 -9.65 22.49 1.85
C ASN A 275 -10.44 22.96 0.63
N LEU A 276 -11.29 22.10 0.07
CA LEU A 276 -12.11 22.42 -1.08
C LEU A 276 -13.24 23.42 -0.77
N ASN A 277 -13.72 23.45 0.48
CA ASN A 277 -14.75 24.40 0.92
C ASN A 277 -14.17 25.65 1.60
N GLY A 278 -12.86 25.70 1.84
CA GLY A 278 -12.19 26.86 2.44
C GLY A 278 -12.74 27.20 3.83
N GLU A 279 -13.19 28.45 4.01
CA GLU A 279 -13.80 28.92 5.27
C GLU A 279 -15.28 28.55 5.39
N ASP A 280 -15.94 28.11 4.32
CA ASP A 280 -17.33 27.68 4.39
C ASP A 280 -17.43 26.32 5.08
N GLU A 281 -18.11 26.29 6.23
CA GLU A 281 -18.37 25.06 7.00
C GLU A 281 -19.80 24.56 6.85
N SER A 282 -20.60 25.12 5.92
CA SER A 282 -21.97 24.67 5.64
C SER A 282 -22.05 23.20 5.25
N TRP A 283 -21.01 22.66 4.60
CA TRP A 283 -20.89 21.25 4.23
C TRP A 283 -20.91 20.30 5.44
N THR A 284 -20.46 20.76 6.61
CA THR A 284 -20.43 19.96 7.85
C THR A 284 -21.82 19.73 8.46
N LYS A 285 -22.82 20.47 7.97
CA LYS A 285 -24.21 20.48 8.46
C LYS A 285 -25.19 19.88 7.46
N LYS A 286 -24.71 19.33 6.35
CA LYS A 286 -25.56 18.67 5.36
C LYS A 286 -26.22 17.44 5.97
N ASP A 287 -27.48 17.21 5.64
CA ASP A 287 -28.19 15.99 6.04
C ASP A 287 -27.52 14.73 5.45
N THR A 288 -27.00 14.83 4.22
CA THR A 288 -26.33 13.73 3.52
C THR A 288 -25.00 14.20 2.94
N ILE A 289 -23.96 13.39 3.12
CA ILE A 289 -22.67 13.52 2.43
C ILE A 289 -22.46 12.31 1.52
N VAL A 290 -22.14 12.55 0.25
CA VAL A 290 -21.89 11.53 -0.77
C VAL A 290 -20.42 11.58 -1.19
N VAL A 291 -19.71 10.47 -1.00
CA VAL A 291 -18.31 10.34 -1.40
C VAL A 291 -18.16 9.24 -2.44
N HIS A 292 -17.56 9.58 -3.57
CA HIS A 292 -17.15 8.61 -4.60
C HIS A 292 -15.67 8.27 -4.43
N ILE A 293 -15.35 6.99 -4.21
CA ILE A 293 -13.98 6.49 -4.20
C ILE A 293 -13.68 5.86 -5.56
N LEU A 294 -12.70 6.41 -6.26
CA LEU A 294 -12.28 6.01 -7.59
C LEU A 294 -11.11 5.03 -7.53
N GLY A 295 -11.12 4.06 -8.45
CA GLY A 295 -10.08 3.03 -8.52
C GLY A 295 -10.14 2.06 -7.33
N ALA A 296 -11.31 1.91 -6.70
CA ALA A 296 -11.47 1.07 -5.52
C ALA A 296 -11.14 -0.40 -5.82
N SER A 297 -10.56 -1.09 -4.83
CA SER A 297 -10.21 -2.51 -4.91
C SER A 297 -10.75 -3.29 -3.72
N ILE A 298 -11.14 -4.54 -3.97
CA ILE A 298 -11.63 -5.48 -2.94
C ILE A 298 -10.58 -5.82 -1.88
N LYS A 299 -9.30 -5.49 -2.15
CA LYS A 299 -8.18 -5.80 -1.26
C LYS A 299 -7.81 -4.65 -0.33
N THR A 300 -8.34 -3.45 -0.57
CA THR A 300 -7.90 -2.23 0.11
C THR A 300 -9.06 -1.42 0.64
N GLU A 301 -9.89 -0.82 -0.21
CA GLU A 301 -10.94 0.11 0.22
C GLU A 301 -12.16 -0.64 0.77
N VAL A 302 -12.59 -1.72 0.09
CA VAL A 302 -13.80 -2.47 0.48
C VAL A 302 -13.67 -3.14 1.86
N PRO A 303 -12.56 -3.81 2.23
CA PRO A 303 -12.43 -4.42 3.56
C PRO A 303 -12.37 -3.41 4.70
N LYS A 304 -11.97 -2.17 4.39
CA LYS A 304 -11.87 -1.07 5.35
C LYS A 304 -13.16 -0.26 5.44
N LYS A 305 -14.25 -0.73 4.82
CA LYS A 305 -15.49 0.04 4.73
C LYS A 305 -15.88 0.59 6.09
N GLN A 306 -15.98 -0.19 7.16
CA GLN A 306 -16.36 0.27 8.51
C GLN A 306 -15.48 1.38 9.13
N LEU A 307 -14.24 1.58 8.67
CA LEU A 307 -13.38 2.67 9.16
C LEU A 307 -13.86 4.05 8.70
N PHE A 308 -14.61 4.11 7.60
CA PHE A 308 -15.20 5.37 7.12
C PHE A 308 -16.27 5.95 8.08
N GLU A 309 -16.63 5.25 9.17
CA GLU A 309 -17.51 5.81 10.20
C GLU A 309 -16.89 7.03 10.86
N GLU A 310 -15.57 7.08 10.87
CA GLU A 310 -14.83 8.20 11.42
C GLU A 310 -15.33 9.53 10.84
N ILE A 311 -15.81 9.56 9.58
CA ILE A 311 -16.42 10.76 8.99
C ILE A 311 -17.66 11.20 9.79
N LEU A 312 -18.57 10.29 10.13
CA LEU A 312 -19.75 10.57 10.97
C LEU A 312 -19.38 10.90 12.42
N HIS A 313 -18.31 10.30 12.95
CA HIS A 313 -17.79 10.68 14.27
C HIS A 313 -17.27 12.12 14.30
N ARG A 314 -16.71 12.61 13.18
CA ARG A 314 -16.16 13.97 13.09
C ARG A 314 -17.19 15.02 12.66
N LEU A 315 -18.28 14.59 12.03
CA LEU A 315 -19.38 15.45 11.53
C LEU A 315 -20.69 15.11 12.25
N PRO A 316 -20.90 15.59 13.48
CA PRO A 316 -22.05 15.17 14.30
C PRO A 316 -23.41 15.61 13.77
N GLU A 317 -23.46 16.64 12.93
CA GLU A 317 -24.71 17.15 12.34
C GLU A 317 -25.12 16.37 11.07
N VAL A 318 -24.22 15.57 10.49
CA VAL A 318 -24.51 14.77 9.29
C VAL A 318 -25.31 13.52 9.67
N LYS A 319 -26.46 13.32 9.00
CA LYS A 319 -27.36 12.20 9.26
C LYS A 319 -27.03 10.98 8.41
N THR A 320 -26.62 11.18 7.16
CA THR A 320 -26.36 10.09 6.21
C THR A 320 -25.00 10.24 5.56
N LEU A 321 -24.17 9.21 5.63
CA LEU A 321 -22.96 9.08 4.81
C LEU A 321 -23.22 8.03 3.73
N LYS A 322 -23.03 8.39 2.46
CA LYS A 322 -23.08 7.46 1.33
C LYS A 322 -21.70 7.33 0.69
N LEU A 323 -21.19 6.10 0.65
CA LEU A 323 -19.88 5.76 0.08
C LEU A 323 -20.07 4.89 -1.16
N ILE A 324 -19.73 5.42 -2.33
CA ILE A 324 -19.82 4.74 -3.62
C ILE A 324 -18.41 4.41 -4.11
N LEU A 325 -18.07 3.13 -4.16
CA LEU A 325 -16.75 2.64 -4.56
C LEU A 325 -16.80 2.18 -6.02
N VAL A 326 -16.01 2.79 -6.88
CA VAL A 326 -15.99 2.47 -8.31
C VAL A 326 -14.59 2.04 -8.71
N GLY A 327 -14.45 0.82 -9.22
CA GLY A 327 -13.17 0.36 -9.73
C GLY A 327 -13.22 -1.03 -10.36
N PRO A 328 -12.40 -1.29 -11.39
CA PRO A 328 -12.35 -2.60 -12.04
C PRO A 328 -11.77 -3.69 -11.13
N GLU A 329 -11.06 -3.33 -10.05
CA GLU A 329 -10.45 -4.26 -9.09
C GLU A 329 -11.38 -4.64 -7.91
N VAL A 330 -12.65 -4.23 -7.94
CA VAL A 330 -13.66 -4.66 -6.96
C VAL A 330 -13.96 -6.17 -7.09
N ASP A 331 -13.76 -6.77 -8.27
CA ASP A 331 -13.80 -8.24 -8.53
C ASP A 331 -15.01 -8.98 -7.91
N VAL A 332 -16.13 -8.25 -7.71
CA VAL A 332 -17.44 -8.77 -7.31
C VAL A 332 -18.52 -8.00 -8.09
N PRO A 333 -19.68 -8.62 -8.38
CA PRO A 333 -20.77 -7.94 -9.06
C PRO A 333 -21.23 -6.68 -8.33
N ASP A 334 -21.75 -5.71 -9.09
CA ASP A 334 -22.33 -4.47 -8.57
C ASP A 334 -23.29 -4.75 -7.41
N SER A 335 -23.13 -3.97 -6.33
CA SER A 335 -24.01 -4.07 -5.18
C SER A 335 -25.21 -3.13 -5.28
N LYS A 336 -26.32 -3.57 -4.69
CA LYS A 336 -27.38 -2.66 -4.26
C LYS A 336 -26.87 -1.84 -3.07
N PRO A 337 -27.40 -0.63 -2.82
CA PRO A 337 -27.10 0.12 -1.61
C PRO A 337 -27.34 -0.72 -0.35
N VAL A 338 -26.34 -0.81 0.53
CA VAL A 338 -26.41 -1.55 1.79
C VAL A 338 -26.31 -0.58 2.96
N ASP A 339 -27.32 -0.60 3.83
CA ASP A 339 -27.25 0.06 5.13
C ASP A 339 -26.24 -0.69 6.01
N MET A 340 -25.17 -0.01 6.41
CA MET A 340 -24.12 -0.57 7.26
C MET A 340 -24.43 -0.34 8.73
N GLU A 341 -23.84 -1.17 9.60
CA GLU A 341 -23.87 -0.92 11.04
C GLU A 341 -23.18 0.41 11.36
N THR A 342 -23.92 1.29 12.01
CA THR A 342 -23.44 2.57 12.55
C THR A 342 -23.49 2.54 14.06
N CYS A 343 -22.43 3.03 14.68
CA CYS A 343 -22.35 3.39 16.08
C CYS A 343 -23.66 4.07 16.52
N PRO A 344 -24.34 3.54 17.55
CA PRO A 344 -25.66 4.00 17.93
C PRO A 344 -25.61 5.43 18.48
N GLN A 345 -26.08 6.37 17.64
CA GLN A 345 -26.49 7.74 17.95
C GLN A 345 -27.54 8.19 16.92
N ASN A 346 -28.72 8.60 17.41
CA ASN A 346 -29.79 9.33 16.72
C ASN A 346 -29.96 9.09 15.21
N GLY A 347 -30.52 7.94 14.81
CA GLY A 347 -31.10 7.76 13.47
C GLY A 347 -30.14 7.99 12.29
N ARG A 348 -28.83 7.99 12.52
CA ARG A 348 -27.82 8.16 11.49
C ARG A 348 -27.70 6.91 10.64
N LYS A 349 -27.36 7.11 9.38
CA LYS A 349 -27.22 6.07 8.38
C LYS A 349 -25.86 6.11 7.71
N TRP A 350 -25.37 4.92 7.45
CA TRP A 350 -24.25 4.68 6.57
C TRP A 350 -24.74 3.83 5.42
N ILE A 351 -24.50 4.27 4.19
CA ILE A 351 -24.80 3.50 2.99
C ILE A 351 -23.52 3.16 2.23
N HIS A 352 -23.32 1.89 1.91
CA HIS A 352 -22.22 1.40 1.08
C HIS A 352 -22.74 0.86 -0.25
N GLN A 353 -22.06 1.19 -1.34
CA GLN A 353 -22.33 0.69 -2.68
C GLN A 353 -21.03 0.55 -3.47
N HIS A 354 -20.95 -0.41 -4.38
CA HIS A 354 -19.78 -0.61 -5.24
C HIS A 354 -20.14 -0.99 -6.68
N HIS A 355 -19.26 -0.65 -7.61
CA HIS A 355 -19.39 -0.90 -9.05
C HIS A 355 -18.09 -1.41 -9.67
N ILE A 356 -18.17 -2.50 -10.45
CA ILE A 356 -17.02 -3.11 -11.15
C ILE A 356 -16.84 -2.53 -12.56
N MET A 357 -16.38 -1.29 -12.63
CA MET A 357 -16.12 -0.59 -13.89
C MET A 357 -15.14 0.56 -13.70
N LEU A 358 -14.75 1.21 -14.81
CA LEU A 358 -14.01 2.46 -14.77
C LEU A 358 -14.96 3.60 -14.38
N TYR A 359 -14.43 4.64 -13.74
CA TYR A 359 -15.27 5.72 -13.23
C TYR A 359 -16.00 6.51 -14.33
N HIS A 360 -15.34 6.74 -15.48
CA HIS A 360 -16.01 7.41 -16.60
C HIS A 360 -17.16 6.59 -17.18
N ASP A 361 -17.05 5.25 -17.21
CA ASP A 361 -18.14 4.36 -17.63
C ASP A 361 -19.30 4.40 -16.62
N PHE A 362 -18.98 4.39 -15.32
CA PHE A 362 -19.97 4.50 -14.25
C PHE A 362 -20.84 5.74 -14.40
N VAL A 363 -20.21 6.89 -14.63
CA VAL A 363 -20.95 8.13 -14.86
C VAL A 363 -21.78 8.03 -16.15
N PHE A 364 -21.15 7.61 -17.25
CA PHE A 364 -21.82 7.52 -18.56
C PHE A 364 -23.07 6.65 -18.51
N HIS A 365 -23.02 5.52 -17.79
CA HIS A 365 -24.14 4.61 -17.63
C HIS A 365 -25.23 5.08 -16.67
N GLN A 366 -24.98 6.10 -15.82
CA GLN A 366 -25.97 6.63 -14.87
C GLN A 366 -26.73 7.88 -15.38
N SER A 367 -26.94 8.02 -16.69
CA SER A 367 -27.42 9.25 -17.36
C SER A 367 -28.67 9.95 -16.78
N THR A 368 -29.53 9.29 -15.98
CA THR A 368 -30.66 9.92 -15.27
C THR A 368 -30.65 9.73 -13.75
N GLY A 369 -29.69 8.96 -13.21
CA GLY A 369 -29.61 8.59 -11.78
C GLY A 369 -28.27 8.89 -11.13
N PHE A 370 -27.36 9.57 -11.83
CA PHE A 370 -26.06 9.95 -11.30
C PHE A 370 -26.20 10.92 -10.13
N GLU A 371 -25.86 10.44 -8.95
CA GLU A 371 -25.80 11.28 -7.75
C GLU A 371 -24.45 12.01 -7.73
N LYS A 372 -24.49 13.34 -7.81
CA LYS A 372 -23.28 14.15 -7.78
C LYS A 372 -22.62 14.02 -6.39
N PRO A 373 -21.34 13.64 -6.29
CA PRO A 373 -20.68 13.53 -5.00
C PRO A 373 -20.30 14.90 -4.43
N ASP A 374 -20.27 15.00 -3.10
CA ASP A 374 -19.61 16.10 -2.39
C ASP A 374 -18.09 16.01 -2.53
N LEU A 375 -17.55 14.80 -2.71
CA LEU A 375 -16.14 14.56 -3.01
C LEU A 375 -15.97 13.31 -3.90
N ALA A 376 -15.27 13.47 -5.02
CA ALA A 376 -14.67 12.36 -5.76
C ALA A 376 -13.17 12.29 -5.43
N ILE A 377 -12.73 11.14 -4.92
CA ILE A 377 -11.36 10.94 -4.44
C ILE A 377 -10.79 9.60 -4.92
N ALA A 378 -9.51 9.59 -5.28
CA ALA A 378 -8.76 8.37 -5.59
C ALA A 378 -7.69 8.11 -4.52
N PHE A 379 -7.54 6.88 -4.05
CA PHE A 379 -6.49 6.50 -3.11
C PHE A 379 -5.50 5.57 -3.79
N ASN A 380 -4.20 5.87 -3.71
CA ASN A 380 -3.14 5.03 -4.29
C ASN A 380 -3.45 4.57 -5.73
N SER A 381 -3.99 5.49 -6.53
CA SER A 381 -4.64 5.24 -7.83
C SER A 381 -3.72 4.63 -8.89
N GLY A 382 -2.41 4.69 -8.68
CA GLY A 382 -1.41 4.36 -9.68
C GLY A 382 -1.50 5.25 -10.92
N ALA A 383 -2.23 6.38 -10.85
CA ALA A 383 -2.44 7.26 -12.00
C ALA A 383 -1.13 7.83 -12.56
N SER A 384 -0.11 8.02 -11.71
CA SER A 384 1.24 8.42 -12.12
C SER A 384 1.96 7.34 -12.93
N ASP A 385 1.73 6.06 -12.59
CA ASP A 385 2.40 4.91 -13.20
C ASP A 385 1.61 4.36 -14.41
N HIS A 386 0.33 4.70 -14.51
CA HIS A 386 -0.64 4.14 -15.47
C HIS A 386 -1.54 5.23 -16.10
N GLY A 387 -0.96 6.38 -16.43
CA GLY A 387 -1.68 7.59 -16.88
C GLY A 387 -2.66 7.38 -18.03
N ASP A 388 -2.35 6.49 -18.98
CA ASP A 388 -3.24 6.21 -20.11
C ASP A 388 -4.60 5.65 -19.69
N SER A 389 -4.63 4.78 -18.68
CA SER A 389 -5.89 4.20 -18.16
C SER A 389 -6.75 5.23 -17.41
N TRP A 390 -6.15 6.31 -16.93
CA TRP A 390 -6.83 7.37 -16.17
C TRP A 390 -7.29 8.53 -17.04
N LYS A 391 -6.81 8.65 -18.28
CA LYS A 391 -7.01 9.82 -19.14
C LYS A 391 -8.48 10.25 -19.27
N GLU A 392 -9.39 9.32 -19.58
CA GLU A 392 -10.81 9.65 -19.75
C GLU A 392 -11.49 9.98 -18.42
N THR A 393 -11.11 9.29 -17.34
CA THR A 393 -11.53 9.63 -15.98
C THR A 393 -11.11 11.05 -15.61
N MET A 394 -9.86 11.44 -15.89
CA MET A 394 -9.34 12.79 -15.58
C MET A 394 -10.07 13.88 -16.36
N LYS A 395 -10.32 13.67 -17.66
CA LYS A 395 -11.11 14.62 -18.47
C LYS A 395 -12.48 14.86 -17.86
N TYR A 396 -13.16 13.79 -17.45
CA TYR A 396 -14.47 13.91 -16.82
C TYR A 396 -14.39 14.68 -15.50
N LEU A 397 -13.46 14.31 -14.63
CA LEU A 397 -13.26 14.94 -13.31
C LEU A 397 -13.06 16.45 -13.41
N LEU A 398 -12.27 16.91 -14.39
CA LEU A 398 -12.04 18.35 -14.65
C LEU A 398 -13.30 19.09 -15.14
N SER A 399 -14.29 18.38 -15.66
CA SER A 399 -15.48 18.99 -16.30
C SER A 399 -16.72 19.06 -15.42
N VAL A 400 -16.83 18.28 -14.33
CA VAL A 400 -18.12 18.12 -13.61
C VAL A 400 -18.04 18.18 -12.07
N VAL A 401 -16.88 17.90 -11.44
CA VAL A 401 -16.81 17.61 -10.00
C VAL A 401 -15.67 18.39 -9.32
N THR A 402 -15.81 18.65 -8.01
CA THR A 402 -14.71 19.10 -7.15
C THR A 402 -13.86 17.89 -6.73
N VAL A 403 -12.57 17.85 -7.10
CA VAL A 403 -11.77 16.61 -7.11
C VAL A 403 -10.44 16.77 -6.36
N VAL A 404 -10.08 15.74 -5.59
CA VAL A 404 -8.72 15.52 -5.08
C VAL A 404 -8.22 14.16 -5.59
N ILE A 405 -7.04 14.13 -6.21
CA ILE A 405 -6.38 12.92 -6.74
C ILE A 405 -5.12 12.65 -5.93
#